data_AF-A0A0L0UHW6-F1
#
_entry.id   AF-A0A0L0UHW6-F1
#
_cell.length_a   1.000
_cell.length_b   1.000
_cell.length_c   1.000
_cell.angle_alpha   90.00
_cell.angle_beta   90.00
_cell.angle_gamma   90.00
#
_symmetry.space_group_name_H-M   'P 1'
#
loop_
_entity.id
_entity.type
_entity.pdbx_description
1 polymer ?
#
loop_
_entity_poly.entity_id
_entity_poly.type
_entity_poly.pdbx_seq_one_letter_code
_entity_poly.pdbx_strand_id
1 'polypeptide(L)'
;MLGEDLVTVLDFLHVKYVIGLGEGAGANVLARFGLAHPARVLGLILINATGSAATVLQSFRNKFIQWKSDEVAQSAESFLIYHKFGH
;
A
#
# COMPACT_ATOMS: atom_id res chain seq x y z
N MET A 1 -9.80 10.25 3.51
CA MET A 1 -8.93 11.12 2.70
C MET A 1 -8.07 10.32 1.72
N LEU A 2 -7.47 9.17 2.05
CA LEU A 2 -6.74 8.32 1.07
C LEU A 2 -7.56 7.76 -0.11
N GLY A 3 -8.89 7.64 0.03
CA GLY A 3 -9.74 7.07 -1.03
C GLY A 3 -10.01 8.02 -2.20
N GLU A 4 -9.93 9.34 -1.97
CA GLU A 4 -10.18 10.36 -2.99
C GLU A 4 -9.02 10.44 -3.98
N ASP A 5 -7.77 10.27 -3.51
CA ASP A 5 -6.58 10.29 -4.37
C ASP A 5 -6.53 9.12 -5.36
N LEU A 6 -7.20 8.01 -5.05
CA LEU A 6 -7.23 6.83 -5.94
C LEU A 6 -8.08 7.08 -7.19
N VAL A 7 -9.13 7.91 -7.09
CA VAL A 7 -9.95 8.32 -8.24
C VAL A 7 -9.13 9.20 -9.19
N THR A 8 -8.33 10.10 -8.64
CA THR A 8 -7.44 10.98 -9.42
C THR A 8 -6.39 10.20 -10.21
N VAL A 9 -5.86 9.13 -9.62
CA VAL A 9 -4.94 8.19 -10.31
C VAL A 9 -5.65 7.45 -11.45
N LEU A 10 -6.90 6.99 -11.22
CA LEU A 10 -7.69 6.29 -12.24
C LEU A 10 -8.12 7.20 -13.39
N ASP A 11 -8.44 8.46 -13.10
CA ASP A 11 -8.76 9.47 -14.11
C ASP A 11 -7.52 9.87 -14.91
N PHE A 12 -6.37 10.01 -14.26
CA PHE A 12 -5.09 10.25 -14.93
C PHE A 12 -4.70 9.12 -15.89
N LEU A 13 -4.95 7.86 -15.50
CA LEU A 13 -4.69 6.68 -16.33
C LEU A 13 -5.79 6.39 -17.36
N HIS A 14 -6.87 7.19 -17.40
CA HIS A 14 -8.05 6.98 -18.26
C HIS A 14 -8.68 5.59 -18.12
N VAL A 15 -8.61 4.99 -16.92
CA VAL A 15 -9.19 3.68 -16.66
C VAL A 15 -10.64 3.86 -16.22
N LYS A 16 -11.56 3.50 -17.14
CA LYS A 16 -13.01 3.65 -16.94
C LYS A 16 -13.57 2.72 -15.87
N TYR A 17 -13.00 1.52 -15.77
CA TYR A 17 -13.47 0.48 -14.86
C TYR A 17 -12.32 -0.33 -14.28
N VAL A 18 -12.44 -0.76 -13.04
CA VAL A 18 -11.46 -1.63 -12.37
C VAL A 18 -12.10 -2.88 -11.79
N ILE A 19 -11.31 -3.96 -11.78
CA ILE A 19 -11.57 -5.13 -10.94
C ILE A 19 -10.47 -5.15 -9.88
N GLY A 20 -10.88 -5.07 -8.62
CA GLY A 20 -9.96 -5.01 -7.49
C GLY A 20 -9.74 -6.39 -6.89
N LEU A 21 -8.48 -6.76 -6.63
CA LEU A 21 -8.14 -7.97 -5.88
C LEU A 21 -7.39 -7.56 -4.61
N GLY A 22 -7.95 -7.93 -3.46
CA GLY A 22 -7.45 -7.51 -2.16
C GLY A 22 -7.38 -8.68 -1.19
N GLU A 23 -6.27 -8.78 -0.47
CA GLU A 23 -6.08 -9.75 0.60
C GLU A 23 -5.83 -9.01 1.92
N GLY A 24 -6.43 -9.48 3.02
CA GLY A 24 -6.22 -8.90 4.36
C GLY A 24 -6.64 -7.42 4.45
N ALA A 25 -5.67 -6.57 4.79
CA ALA A 25 -5.83 -5.12 4.88
C ALA A 25 -6.26 -4.48 3.55
N GLY A 26 -5.70 -4.96 2.44
CA GLY A 26 -6.00 -4.45 1.10
C GLY A 26 -7.46 -4.70 0.72
N ALA A 27 -8.04 -5.79 1.21
CA ALA A 27 -9.44 -6.12 0.98
C ALA A 27 -10.39 -5.08 1.61
N ASN A 28 -10.11 -4.62 2.83
CA ASN A 28 -10.93 -3.62 3.52
C ASN A 28 -10.85 -2.23 2.85
N VAL A 29 -9.67 -1.85 2.36
CA VAL A 29 -9.48 -0.60 1.61
C VAL A 29 -10.22 -0.66 0.27
N LEU A 30 -10.08 -1.76 -0.47
CA LEU A 30 -10.80 -1.99 -1.73
C LEU A 30 -12.32 -2.03 -1.54
N ALA A 31 -12.80 -2.63 -0.46
CA ALA A 31 -14.23 -2.63 -0.12
C ALA A 31 -14.76 -1.21 0.09
N ARG A 32 -14.05 -0.37 0.85
CA ARG A 32 -14.44 1.04 1.05
C ARG A 32 -14.40 1.84 -0.24
N PHE A 33 -13.40 1.60 -1.09
CA PHE A 33 -13.29 2.24 -2.40
C PHE A 33 -14.46 1.84 -3.32
N GLY A 34 -14.78 0.55 -3.40
CA GLY A 34 -15.92 0.07 -4.20
C GLY A 34 -17.27 0.59 -3.72
N LEU A 35 -17.45 0.76 -2.41
CA LEU A 35 -18.64 1.39 -1.84
C LEU A 35 -18.73 2.89 -2.14
N ALA A 36 -17.61 3.61 -2.16
CA ALA A 36 -17.58 5.05 -2.47
C ALA A 36 -17.75 5.34 -3.97
N HIS A 37 -17.27 4.45 -4.85
CA HIS A 37 -17.29 4.64 -6.31
C HIS A 37 -17.82 3.39 -7.06
N PRO A 38 -19.06 2.96 -6.80
CA PRO A 38 -19.60 1.73 -7.39
C PRO A 38 -19.69 1.80 -8.93
N ALA A 39 -19.85 3.00 -9.51
CA ALA A 39 -19.89 3.19 -10.96
C ALA A 39 -18.54 2.92 -11.66
N ARG A 40 -17.43 2.88 -10.91
CA ARG A 40 -16.07 2.68 -11.43
C ARG A 40 -15.53 1.28 -11.15
N VAL A 41 -16.24 0.45 -10.38
CA VAL A 41 -15.78 -0.88 -9.95
C VAL A 41 -16.69 -1.95 -10.54
N LEU A 42 -16.13 -2.79 -11.42
CA LEU A 42 -16.87 -3.91 -12.03
C LEU A 42 -16.95 -5.13 -11.12
N GLY A 43 -16.00 -5.27 -10.20
CA GLY A 43 -15.97 -6.38 -9.25
C GLY A 43 -14.81 -6.28 -8.26
N LEU A 44 -14.97 -6.92 -7.11
CA LEU A 44 -13.96 -7.02 -6.07
C LEU A 44 -13.78 -8.48 -5.65
N ILE A 45 -12.54 -8.95 -5.64
CA ILE A 45 -12.16 -10.27 -5.12
C ILE A 45 -11.44 -10.02 -3.80
N LEU A 46 -12.10 -10.35 -2.70
CA LEU A 46 -11.64 -10.05 -1.34
C LEU A 46 -11.33 -11.36 -0.60
N ILE A 47 -10.07 -11.56 -0.24
CA ILE A 47 -9.60 -12.77 0.45
C ILE A 47 -9.18 -12.39 1.87
N ASN A 48 -9.71 -13.10 2.88
CA ASN A 48 -9.32 -12.96 4.28
C ASN A 48 -9.42 -11.51 4.83
N ALA A 49 -10.55 -10.85 4.61
CA ALA A 49 -10.77 -9.45 5.02
C ALA A 49 -10.82 -9.31 6.56
N THR A 50 -9.68 -9.13 7.20
CA THR A 50 -9.61 -8.88 8.65
C THR A 50 -10.06 -7.46 8.95
N GLY A 51 -11.32 -7.30 9.38
CA GLY A 51 -12.02 -6.02 9.53
C GLY A 51 -11.57 -5.11 10.67
N SER A 52 -10.49 -5.42 11.40
CA SER A 52 -10.01 -4.55 12.48
C SER A 52 -9.07 -3.48 11.95
N ALA A 53 -9.56 -2.23 11.88
CA ALA A 53 -8.77 -1.07 11.45
C ALA A 53 -7.47 -0.89 12.25
N ALA A 54 -7.46 -1.34 13.51
CA ALA A 54 -6.27 -1.33 14.36
C ALA A 54 -5.17 -2.25 13.83
N THR A 55 -5.52 -3.46 13.38
CA THR A 55 -4.58 -4.43 12.82
C THR A 55 -3.99 -3.93 11.51
N VAL A 56 -4.79 -3.30 10.65
CA VAL A 56 -4.34 -2.76 9.36
C VAL A 56 -3.33 -1.62 9.53
N LEU A 57 -3.60 -0.66 10.42
CA LEU A 57 -2.69 0.44 10.71
C LEU A 57 -1.38 -0.06 11.32
N GLN A 58 -1.45 -1.09 12.16
CA GLN A 58 -0.29 -1.73 12.78
C GLN A 58 0.55 -2.49 11.76
N SER A 59 -0.07 -3.21 10.81
CA SER A 59 0.63 -3.84 9.67
C SER A 59 1.28 -2.82 8.75
N PHE A 60 0.61 -1.69 8.48
CA PHE A 60 1.17 -0.60 7.68
C PHE A 60 2.37 0.05 8.38
N ARG A 61 2.24 0.35 9.69
CA ARG A 61 3.35 0.88 10.49
C ARG A 61 4.54 -0.08 10.50
N ASN A 62 4.30 -1.37 10.71
CA ASN A 62 5.38 -2.36 10.71
C ASN A 62 6.08 -2.43 9.35
N LYS A 63 5.34 -2.46 8.24
CA LYS A 63 5.95 -2.44 6.89
C LYS A 63 6.73 -1.15 6.64
N PHE A 64 6.21 0.00 7.05
CA PHE A 64 6.88 1.30 6.87
C PHE A 64 8.16 1.40 7.70
N ILE A 65 8.12 0.96 8.96
CA ILE A 65 9.29 0.92 9.84
C ILE A 65 10.34 -0.04 9.28
N GLN A 66 9.92 -1.20 8.78
CA GLN A 66 10.85 -2.16 8.18
C GLN A 66 11.52 -1.60 6.92
N TRP A 67 10.76 -0.91 6.06
CA TRP A 67 11.32 -0.27 4.87
C TRP A 67 12.34 0.82 5.22
N LYS A 68 12.03 1.63 6.23
CA LYS A 68 12.94 2.65 6.75
C LYS A 68 14.18 2.02 7.42
N SER A 69 14.02 0.88 8.09
CA SER A 69 15.14 0.16 8.69
C SER A 69 16.06 -0.46 7.63
N ASP A 70 15.50 -0.99 6.54
CA ASP A 70 16.27 -1.51 5.41
C ASP A 70 17.04 -0.38 4.71
N GLU A 71 16.39 0.76 4.49
CA GLU A 71 17.04 1.94 3.89
C GLU A 71 18.18 2.47 4.78
N VAL A 72 17.97 2.53 6.09
CA VAL A 72 19.01 2.93 7.06
C VAL A 72 20.12 1.89 7.16
N ALA A 73 19.80 0.60 7.12
CA ALA A 73 20.79 -0.48 7.14
C ALA A 73 21.66 -0.47 5.87
N GLN A 74 21.04 -0.32 4.69
CA GLN A 74 21.74 -0.19 3.40
C GLN A 74 22.62 1.07 3.35
N SER A 75 22.16 2.19 3.93
CA SER A 75 22.95 3.41 4.04
C SER A 75 24.14 3.25 5.00
N ALA A 76 23.95 2.57 6.14
CA ALA A 76 25.01 2.29 7.10
C ALA A 76 26.05 1.31 6.54
N GLU A 77 25.63 0.26 5.82
CA GLU A 77 26.55 -0.67 5.15
C GLU A 77 27.37 0.04 4.07
N SER A 78 26.76 0.92 3.27
CA SER A 78 27.45 1.70 2.25
C SER A 78 28.50 2.64 2.86
N PHE A 79 28.20 3.27 4.00
CA PHE A 79 29.15 4.10 4.74
C PHE A 79 30.33 3.29 5.30
N LEU A 80 30.05 2.11 5.87
CA LEU A 80 31.09 1.22 6.40
C LEU A 80 31.97 0.62 5.30
N ILE A 81 31.41 0.26 4.14
CA ILE A 81 32.17 -0.23 2.99
C ILE A 81 33.04 0.89 2.42
N TYR A 82 32.51 2.11 2.27
CA TYR A 82 33.29 3.26 1.81
C TYR A 82 34.47 3.57 2.73
N HIS A 83 34.25 3.51 4.06
CA HIS A 83 35.33 3.71 5.04
C HIS A 83 36.33 2.54 5.09
N LYS A 84 35.89 1.30 4.85
CA LYS A 84 36.75 0.10 4.91
C LYS A 84 37.61 -0.09 3.65
N PHE A 85 37.15 0.36 2.48
CA PHE A 85 37.83 0.16 1.20
C PHE A 85 38.34 1.46 0.55
N GLY A 86 38.17 2.62 1.20
CA GLY A 86 38.78 3.88 0.78
C GLY A 86 40.21 4.01 1.30
N HIS A 87 41.14 3.30 0.66
CA HIS A 87 42.56 3.61 0.37
C HIS A 87 43.10 2.49 -0.54
#